data_AF-A0A515KJV2-F1
#
_entry.id   AF-A0A515KJV2-F1
#
_cell.length_a   1.000
_cell.length_b   1.000
_cell.length_c   1.000
_cell.angle_alpha   90.00
_cell.angle_beta   90.00
_cell.angle_gamma   90.00
#
_symmetry.space_group_name_H-M   'P 1'
#
loop_
_entity.id
_entity.type
_entity.pdbx_description
1 polymer ?
#
loop_
_entity_poly.entity_id
_entity_poly.type
_entity_poly.pdbx_seq_one_letter_code
_entity_poly.pdbx_strand_id
1 'polypeptide(L)'
;MVEEGIEPPPEYANQPELWPEAEFAWKAFSDLSSDRSIGMGLGPIPFSAIVRYAELYGLADLDELERLRQIVSEVDGEYLSLNAPKSEQDGKMRSLIPISDVAGVGALLDRLGK
;
A
#
# COMPACT_ATOMS: atom_id res chain seq x y z
N MET A 1 7.90 -20.41 13.27
CA MET A 1 6.75 -19.87 14.01
C MET A 1 5.52 -20.69 13.64
N VAL A 2 5.44 -21.91 14.19
CA VAL A 2 4.24 -22.74 14.29
C VAL A 2 4.30 -23.28 15.71
N GLU A 3 4.12 -22.37 16.67
CA GLU A 3 3.94 -22.71 18.08
C GLU A 3 2.61 -22.07 18.48
N GLU A 4 1.76 -22.87 19.09
CA GLU A 4 0.33 -22.65 19.39
C GLU A 4 -0.61 -23.03 18.24
N GLY A 5 -1.45 -24.03 18.50
CA GLY A 5 -2.42 -24.65 17.58
C GLY A 5 -3.59 -23.75 17.20
N ILE A 6 -3.29 -22.52 16.81
CA ILE A 6 -4.18 -21.65 16.07
C ILE A 6 -4.04 -22.08 14.62
N GLU A 7 -5.04 -22.81 14.11
CA GLU A 7 -5.10 -23.09 12.67
C GLU A 7 -5.12 -21.74 11.95
N PRO A 8 -4.26 -21.55 10.93
CA PRO A 8 -4.22 -20.30 10.20
C PRO A 8 -5.60 -20.05 9.59
N PRO A 9 -6.06 -18.78 9.57
CA PRO A 9 -7.31 -18.43 8.91
C PRO A 9 -7.40 -19.02 7.49
N PRO A 10 -8.58 -19.45 7.03
CA PRO A 10 -8.73 -20.14 5.74
C PRO A 10 -8.17 -19.36 4.55
N GLU A 11 -8.09 -18.01 4.66
CA GLU A 11 -7.53 -17.16 3.62
C GLU A 11 -6.04 -17.42 3.37
N TYR A 12 -5.29 -17.93 4.35
CA TYR A 12 -3.86 -18.28 4.18
C TYR A 12 -3.65 -19.45 3.21
N ALA A 13 -4.63 -20.32 3.05
CA ALA A 13 -4.57 -21.42 2.09
C ALA A 13 -4.73 -20.94 0.64
N ASN A 14 -5.24 -19.72 0.43
CA ASN A 14 -5.52 -19.13 -0.89
C ASN A 14 -4.66 -17.88 -1.14
N GLN A 15 -3.42 -17.85 -0.63
CA GLN A 15 -2.52 -16.74 -0.96
C GLN A 15 -2.21 -16.75 -2.47
N PRO A 16 -2.23 -15.57 -3.12
CA PRO A 16 -1.87 -15.48 -4.52
C PRO A 16 -0.37 -15.77 -4.70
N GLU A 17 -0.04 -16.59 -5.69
CA GLU A 17 1.35 -16.70 -6.15
C GLU A 17 1.74 -15.40 -6.87
N LEU A 18 2.77 -14.74 -6.36
CA LEU A 18 3.32 -13.54 -6.97
C LEU A 18 4.39 -13.92 -8.00
N TRP A 19 4.42 -13.19 -9.11
CA TRP A 19 5.55 -13.28 -10.03
C TRP A 19 6.80 -12.68 -9.37
N PRO A 20 8.01 -13.20 -9.66
CA PRO A 20 9.25 -12.74 -9.01
C PRO A 20 9.46 -11.23 -9.08
N GLU A 21 9.11 -10.60 -10.21
CA GLU A 21 9.21 -9.16 -10.41
C GLU A 21 8.22 -8.38 -9.53
N ALA A 22 7.03 -8.93 -9.32
CA ALA A 22 6.02 -8.35 -8.44
C ALA A 22 6.42 -8.48 -6.96
N GLU A 23 6.99 -9.62 -6.57
CA GLU A 23 7.55 -9.82 -5.23
C GLU A 23 8.69 -8.83 -4.97
N PHE A 24 9.59 -8.66 -5.93
CA PHE A 24 10.69 -7.71 -5.83
C PHE A 24 10.20 -6.26 -5.70
N ALA A 25 9.25 -5.84 -6.54
CA ALA A 25 8.67 -4.50 -6.47
C ALA A 25 7.92 -4.26 -5.15
N TRP A 26 7.18 -5.26 -4.67
CA TRP A 26 6.50 -5.19 -3.37
C TRP A 26 7.50 -5.04 -2.22
N LYS A 27 8.58 -5.83 -2.24
CA LYS A 27 9.67 -5.69 -1.28
C LYS A 27 10.32 -4.31 -1.34
N ALA A 28 10.59 -3.79 -2.53
CA ALA A 28 11.14 -2.45 -2.71
C ALA A 28 10.23 -1.37 -2.11
N PHE A 29 8.93 -1.42 -2.38
CA PHE A 29 7.95 -0.51 -1.78
C PHE A 29 7.96 -0.59 -0.24
N SER A 30 7.97 -1.81 0.32
CA SER A 30 8.02 -2.02 1.77
C SER A 30 9.31 -1.47 2.40
N ASP A 31 10.47 -1.77 1.80
CA ASP A 31 11.77 -1.36 2.30
C ASP A 31 11.97 0.16 2.19
N LEU A 32 11.51 0.78 1.09
CA LEU A 32 11.62 2.23 0.84
C LEU A 32 10.56 3.07 1.57
N SER A 33 9.56 2.43 2.17
CA SER A 33 8.50 3.15 2.89
C SER A 33 9.00 3.95 4.09
N SER A 34 10.17 3.62 4.65
CA SER A 34 10.81 4.43 5.71
C SER A 34 11.52 5.67 5.19
N ASP A 35 11.87 5.71 3.90
CA ASP A 35 12.63 6.81 3.29
C ASP A 35 11.73 7.99 2.88
N ARG A 36 10.40 7.85 3.03
CA ARG A 36 9.43 8.89 2.71
C ARG A 36 9.58 10.12 3.60
N SER A 37 9.40 11.30 3.01
CA SER A 37 9.36 12.54 3.77
C SER A 37 8.12 12.59 4.68
N ILE A 38 8.32 12.92 5.95
CA ILE A 38 7.25 13.13 6.93
C ILE A 38 7.22 14.61 7.30
N GLY A 39 6.09 15.27 7.05
CA GLY A 39 5.89 16.69 7.32
C GLY A 39 4.43 17.00 7.69
N MET A 40 3.74 17.82 6.88
CA MET A 40 2.30 18.06 7.04
C MET A 40 1.41 16.89 6.58
N GLY A 41 2.01 15.75 6.25
CA GLY A 41 1.38 14.55 5.75
C GLY A 41 2.44 13.55 5.30
N LEU A 42 2.00 12.38 4.86
CA LEU A 42 2.85 11.41 4.19
C LEU A 42 3.19 11.94 2.80
N GLY A 43 4.49 12.10 2.52
CA GLY A 43 4.98 12.38 1.18
C GLY A 43 5.25 11.10 0.38
N PRO A 44 5.44 11.23 -0.94
CA PRO A 44 5.81 10.10 -1.78
C PRO A 44 7.21 9.58 -1.47
N ILE A 45 7.47 8.33 -1.82
CA ILE A 45 8.80 7.73 -1.81
C ILE A 45 9.68 8.52 -2.79
N PRO A 46 10.85 9.04 -2.35
CA PRO A 46 11.72 9.82 -3.23
C PRO A 46 12.27 8.98 -4.39
N PHE A 47 12.27 9.54 -5.60
CA PHE A 47 12.85 8.86 -6.78
C PHE A 47 14.33 8.47 -6.56
N SER A 48 15.11 9.33 -5.90
CA SER A 48 16.51 9.03 -5.57
C SER A 48 16.67 7.81 -4.65
N ALA A 49 15.68 7.50 -3.82
CA ALA A 49 15.69 6.29 -2.99
C ALA A 49 15.44 5.04 -3.84
N ILE A 50 14.53 5.11 -4.82
CA ILE A 50 14.29 4.04 -5.80
C ILE A 50 15.54 3.76 -6.63
N VAL A 51 16.22 4.80 -7.14
CA VAL A 51 17.47 4.64 -7.90
C VAL A 51 18.54 3.94 -7.07
N ARG A 52 18.78 4.40 -5.83
CA ARG A 52 19.74 3.76 -4.91
C ARG A 52 19.40 2.30 -4.61
N TYR A 53 18.11 1.99 -4.48
CA TYR A 53 17.65 0.62 -4.27
C TYR A 53 17.94 -0.22 -5.52
N ALA A 54 17.59 0.26 -6.71
CA ALA A 54 17.88 -0.43 -7.97
C ALA A 54 19.38 -0.71 -8.14
N GLU A 55 20.24 0.28 -7.85
CA GLU A 55 21.70 0.14 -7.86
C GLU A 55 22.19 -0.92 -6.87
N LEU A 56 21.65 -0.95 -5.65
CA LEU A 56 22.03 -1.92 -4.61
C LEU A 56 21.77 -3.37 -5.03
N TYR A 57 20.70 -3.60 -5.78
CA TYR A 57 20.30 -4.93 -6.27
C TYR A 57 20.78 -5.22 -7.69
N GLY A 58 21.61 -4.35 -8.28
CA GLY A 58 22.25 -4.59 -9.56
C GLY A 58 21.36 -4.38 -10.79
N LEU A 59 20.24 -3.67 -10.66
CA LEU A 59 19.42 -3.24 -11.79
C LEU A 59 20.13 -2.09 -12.52
N ALA A 60 20.99 -2.44 -13.46
CA ALA A 60 21.79 -1.49 -14.24
C ALA A 60 21.12 -1.10 -15.57
N ASP A 61 20.12 -1.86 -16.02
CA ASP A 61 19.37 -1.57 -17.22
C ASP A 61 18.34 -0.45 -16.99
N LEU A 62 18.26 0.49 -17.92
CA LEU A 62 17.36 1.64 -17.80
C LEU A 62 15.89 1.24 -17.87
N ASP A 63 15.54 0.22 -18.67
CA ASP A 63 14.15 -0.23 -18.78
C ASP A 63 13.74 -0.96 -17.49
N GLU A 64 14.65 -1.70 -16.86
CA GLU A 64 14.43 -2.31 -15.55
C GLU A 64 14.22 -1.28 -14.44
N LEU A 65 15.06 -0.25 -14.39
CA LEU A 65 14.92 0.84 -13.44
C LEU A 65 13.57 1.56 -13.63
N GLU A 66 13.20 1.85 -14.87
CA GLU A 66 11.95 2.54 -15.18
C GLU A 66 10.74 1.69 -14.81
N ARG A 67 10.78 0.38 -15.08
CA ARG A 67 9.72 -0.56 -14.63
C ARG A 67 9.59 -0.58 -13.11
N LEU A 68 10.69 -0.71 -12.36
CA LEU A 68 10.65 -0.68 -10.90
C LEU A 68 10.09 0.65 -10.39
N ARG A 69 10.58 1.77 -10.95
CA ARG A 69 10.11 3.11 -10.61
C ARG A 69 8.62 3.25 -10.80
N GLN A 70 8.10 2.81 -11.96
CA GLN A 70 6.69 2.92 -12.27
C GLN A 70 5.84 2.13 -11.26
N ILE A 71 6.15 0.85 -11.05
CA ILE A 71 5.38 -0.01 -10.14
C ILE A 71 5.39 0.55 -8.71
N VAL A 72 6.57 0.90 -8.18
CA VAL A 72 6.69 1.43 -6.81
C VAL A 72 5.96 2.76 -6.66
N SER A 73 6.02 3.63 -7.68
CA SER A 73 5.35 4.94 -7.65
C SER A 73 3.83 4.81 -7.73
N GLU A 74 3.30 3.87 -8.51
CA GLU A 74 1.86 3.60 -8.60
C GLU A 74 1.33 3.02 -7.29
N VAL A 75 2.03 2.04 -6.70
CA VAL A 75 1.67 1.45 -5.39
C VAL A 75 1.73 2.52 -4.29
N ASP A 76 2.77 3.35 -4.27
CA ASP A 76 2.90 4.43 -3.29
C ASP A 76 1.82 5.49 -3.46
N GLY A 77 1.43 5.83 -4.70
CA GLY A 77 0.31 6.72 -4.97
C GLY A 77 -1.01 6.23 -4.37
N GLU A 78 -1.32 4.94 -4.53
CA GLU A 78 -2.50 4.33 -3.93
C GLU A 78 -2.41 4.29 -2.40
N TYR A 79 -1.22 3.96 -1.85
CA TYR A 79 -0.99 4.01 -0.42
C TYR A 79 -1.22 5.41 0.16
N LEU A 80 -0.74 6.46 -0.50
CA LEU A 80 -0.98 7.85 -0.08
C LEU A 80 -2.45 8.24 -0.18
N SER A 81 -3.15 7.79 -1.22
CA SER A 81 -4.60 8.01 -1.37
C SER A 81 -5.39 7.41 -0.19
N LEU A 82 -5.08 6.16 0.18
CA LEU A 82 -5.73 5.47 1.29
C LEU A 82 -5.42 6.11 2.66
N ASN A 83 -4.23 6.69 2.82
CA ASN A 83 -3.76 7.32 4.04
C ASN A 83 -3.94 8.85 4.07
N ALA A 84 -4.49 9.44 3.00
CA ALA A 84 -4.78 10.85 2.96
C ALA A 84 -5.77 11.21 4.07
N PRO A 85 -5.60 12.36 4.76
CA PRO A 85 -6.54 12.79 5.78
C PRO A 85 -7.93 12.91 5.15
N LYS A 86 -8.85 12.05 5.60
CA LYS A 86 -10.24 12.11 5.15
C LYS A 86 -10.85 13.42 5.58
N SER A 87 -11.66 14.01 4.70
CA SER A 87 -12.28 15.30 4.95
C SER A 87 -13.12 15.27 6.25
N GLU A 88 -13.30 16.42 6.93
CA GLU A 88 -14.14 16.49 8.14
C GLU A 88 -15.57 15.96 7.92
N GLN A 89 -16.06 16.02 6.68
CA GLN A 89 -17.36 15.49 6.29
C GLN A 89 -17.39 13.95 6.33
N ASP A 90 -16.32 13.28 5.87
CA ASP A 90 -16.19 11.82 5.93
C ASP A 90 -16.08 11.31 7.37
N GLY A 91 -15.36 12.06 8.22
CA GLY A 91 -15.24 11.76 9.65
C GLY A 91 -16.58 11.86 10.38
N LYS A 92 -17.35 12.92 10.11
CA LYS A 92 -18.71 13.08 10.67
C LYS A 92 -19.67 11.99 10.19
N MET A 93 -19.63 11.63 8.90
CA MET A 93 -20.51 10.59 8.35
C MET A 93 -20.17 9.20 8.90
N ARG A 94 -18.89 8.87 9.06
CA ARG A 94 -18.43 7.62 9.70
C ARG A 94 -18.75 7.55 11.19
N SER A 95 -18.68 8.67 11.91
CA SER A 95 -19.04 8.74 13.33
C SER A 95 -20.54 8.56 13.60
N LEU A 96 -21.40 8.84 12.62
CA LEU A 96 -22.85 8.75 12.75
C LEU A 96 -23.39 7.34 12.46
N ILE A 97 -22.58 6.48 11.82
CA ILE A 97 -22.96 5.11 11.52
C ILE A 97 -22.33 4.20 12.60
N PRO A 98 -23.14 3.54 13.44
CA PRO A 98 -22.60 2.59 14.39
C PRO A 98 -21.85 1.49 13.63
N ILE A 99 -20.67 1.10 14.13
CA ILE A 99 -19.77 0.12 13.47
C ILE A 99 -20.47 -1.24 13.21
N SER A 100 -21.55 -1.54 13.95
CA SER A 100 -22.38 -2.74 13.76
C SER A 100 -23.34 -2.68 12.58
N ASP A 101 -23.58 -1.51 11.98
CA ASP A 101 -24.49 -1.34 10.83
C ASP A 101 -23.74 -1.52 9.51
N VAL A 102 -23.56 -2.79 9.14
CA VAL A 102 -22.88 -3.21 7.91
C VAL A 102 -23.55 -2.64 6.65
N ALA A 103 -24.89 -2.47 6.67
CA ALA A 103 -25.63 -1.91 5.55
C ALA A 103 -25.37 -0.40 5.41
N GLY A 104 -25.30 0.33 6.53
CA GLY A 104 -24.94 1.74 6.57
C GLY A 104 -23.51 1.99 6.07
N VAL A 105 -22.56 1.13 6.47
CA VAL A 105 -21.17 1.20 5.98
C VAL A 105 -21.09 0.93 4.47
N GLY A 106 -21.84 -0.06 3.96
CA GLY A 106 -21.89 -0.37 2.53
C GLY A 106 -22.39 0.81 1.69
N ALA A 107 -23.50 1.43 2.09
CA ALA A 107 -24.06 2.59 1.39
C ALA A 107 -23.17 3.85 1.46
N LEU A 108 -22.36 3.98 2.52
CA LEU A 108 -21.36 5.04 2.63
C LEU A 108 -20.20 4.82 1.66
N LEU A 109 -19.69 3.59 1.58
CA LEU A 109 -18.58 3.25 0.68
C LEU A 109 -18.97 3.44 -0.80
N ASP A 110 -20.19 3.06 -1.18
CA ASP A 110 -20.73 3.28 -2.54
C ASP A 110 -20.84 4.76 -2.91
N ARG A 111 -21.02 5.65 -1.93
CA ARG A 111 -21.09 7.11 -2.15
C ARG A 111 -19.74 7.79 -2.23
N LEU A 112 -18.72 7.22 -1.59
CA LEU A 112 -17.35 7.76 -1.60
C LEU A 112 -16.52 7.28 -2.80
N GLY A 113 -16.97 6.24 -3.50
CA GLY A 113 -16.30 5.65 -4.67
C GLY A 113 -16.69 6.25 -6.03
N LYS A 114 -17.18 7.51 -6.10
CA LYS A 114 -17.48 8.22 -7.36
C LYS A 114 -16.72 9.53 -7.49
#